data_AF-A0A2V5YSY7-F1
#
_entry.id   AF-A0A2V5YSY7-F1
#
_cell.length_a   1.000
_cell.length_b   1.000
_cell.length_c   1.000
_cell.angle_alpha   90.00
_cell.angle_beta   90.00
_cell.angle_gamma   90.00
#
_symmetry.space_group_name_H-M   'P 1'
#
loop_
_entity.id
_entity.type
_entity.pdbx_description
1 polymer ?
#
loop_
_entity_poly.entity_id
_entity_poly.type
_entity_poly.pdbx_seq_one_letter_code
_entity_poly.pdbx_strand_id
1 'polypeptide(L)'
;MQTIRLIGEIQAAAIPALRVAFSIAVLVLAGAGLFAYHKRPQFFDRDPNVDNDVLVVWHNREEEIILVWTGMTLVLLFILYQVWSAGAK
;
A
#
# COMPACT_ATOMS: atom_id res chain seq x y z
N MET A 1 21.53 -25.82 -21.28
CA MET A 1 21.05 -24.70 -22.12
C MET A 1 19.54 -24.47 -22.04
N GLN A 2 18.70 -25.51 -21.96
CA GLN A 2 17.24 -25.37 -21.86
C GLN A 2 16.79 -24.58 -20.61
N THR A 3 17.40 -24.80 -19.45
CA THR A 3 17.09 -24.08 -18.19
C THR A 3 17.39 -22.58 -18.26
N ILE A 4 18.51 -22.19 -18.86
CA ILE A 4 18.90 -20.77 -19.02
C ILE A 4 17.92 -20.03 -19.91
N ARG A 5 17.44 -20.66 -20.99
CA ARG A 5 16.40 -20.10 -21.87
C ARG A 5 15.09 -19.86 -21.13
N LEU A 6 14.65 -20.86 -20.36
CA LEU A 6 13.40 -20.81 -19.59
C LEU A 6 13.43 -19.69 -18.53
N ILE A 7 14.57 -19.50 -17.85
CA ILE A 7 14.77 -18.40 -16.90
C ILE A 7 14.69 -17.03 -17.62
N GLY A 8 15.32 -16.90 -18.78
CA GLY A 8 15.29 -15.67 -19.57
C GLY A 8 13.88 -15.28 -20.02
N GLU A 9 13.07 -16.24 -20.46
CA GLU A 9 11.68 -16.02 -20.86
C GLU A 9 10.79 -15.62 -19.68
N ILE A 10 10.94 -16.28 -18.54
CA ILE A 10 10.26 -15.89 -17.29
C ILE A 10 10.63 -14.46 -16.91
N GLN A 11 11.92 -14.11 -16.95
CA GLN A 11 12.38 -12.78 -16.55
C GLN A 11 11.84 -11.68 -17.48
N ALA A 12 11.78 -11.94 -18.79
CA ALA A 12 11.21 -11.02 -19.76
C ALA A 12 9.71 -10.77 -19.54
N ALA A 13 8.95 -11.81 -19.16
CA ALA A 13 7.52 -11.69 -18.86
C ALA A 13 7.23 -11.16 -17.44
N ALA A 14 8.14 -11.40 -16.49
CA ALA A 14 7.95 -11.05 -15.08
C ALA A 14 7.96 -9.54 -14.85
N ILE A 15 8.86 -8.77 -15.48
CA ILE A 15 8.96 -7.32 -15.24
C ILE A 15 7.66 -6.60 -15.61
N PRO A 16 7.07 -6.78 -16.81
CA PRO A 16 5.77 -6.19 -17.15
C PRO A 16 4.65 -6.62 -16.19
N ALA A 17 4.61 -7.90 -15.80
CA ALA A 17 3.60 -8.40 -14.87
C ALA A 17 3.71 -7.72 -13.49
N LEU A 18 4.94 -7.56 -12.97
CA LEU A 18 5.18 -6.87 -11.70
C LEU A 18 4.78 -5.39 -11.77
N ARG A 19 5.05 -4.69 -12.89
CA ARG A 19 4.62 -3.29 -13.08
C ARG A 19 3.11 -3.16 -12.93
N VAL A 20 2.35 -4.03 -13.60
CA VAL A 20 0.88 -4.02 -13.55
C VAL A 20 0.41 -4.35 -12.13
N ALA A 21 0.94 -5.42 -11.53
CA ALA A 21 0.53 -5.86 -10.20
C ALA A 21 0.75 -4.77 -9.13
N PHE A 22 1.94 -4.17 -9.08
CA PHE A 22 2.25 -3.11 -8.13
C PHE A 22 1.51 -1.81 -8.43
N SER A 23 1.25 -1.49 -9.70
CA SER A 23 0.42 -0.31 -10.05
C SER A 23 -1.00 -0.47 -9.52
N ILE A 24 -1.61 -1.66 -9.72
CA ILE A 24 -2.94 -1.97 -9.19
C ILE A 24 -2.93 -1.93 -7.66
N ALA A 25 -1.94 -2.52 -7.01
CA ALA A 25 -1.82 -2.52 -5.56
C ALA A 25 -1.75 -1.09 -4.99
N VAL A 26 -0.95 -0.21 -5.59
CA VAL A 26 -0.86 1.20 -5.20
C VAL A 26 -2.20 1.92 -5.41
N LEU A 27 -2.90 1.69 -6.53
CA LEU A 27 -4.20 2.30 -6.78
C LEU A 27 -5.27 1.84 -5.78
N VAL A 28 -5.32 0.54 -5.48
CA VAL A 28 -6.25 -0.01 -4.48
C VAL A 28 -5.96 0.57 -3.10
N LEU A 29 -4.69 0.64 -2.70
CA LEU A 29 -4.30 1.22 -1.41
C LEU A 29 -4.59 2.72 -1.36
N ALA A 30 -4.32 3.48 -2.43
CA ALA A 30 -4.68 4.90 -2.48
C ALA A 30 -6.21 5.09 -2.40
N GLY A 31 -6.98 4.28 -3.12
CA GLY A 31 -8.44 4.32 -3.11
C GLY A 31 -9.03 3.95 -1.74
N ALA A 32 -8.51 2.91 -1.10
CA ALA A 32 -8.93 2.52 0.25
C ALA A 32 -8.59 3.59 1.29
N GLY A 33 -7.43 4.24 1.17
CA GLY A 33 -7.03 5.35 2.04
C GLY A 33 -7.93 6.56 1.85
N LEU A 34 -8.25 6.91 0.59
CA LEU A 34 -9.18 7.98 0.28
C LEU A 34 -10.58 7.70 0.82
N PHE A 35 -11.06 6.47 0.67
CA PHE A 35 -12.35 6.04 1.22
C PHE A 35 -12.36 6.13 2.75
N ALA A 36 -11.33 5.60 3.41
CA ALA A 36 -11.19 5.66 4.86
C ALA A 36 -11.13 7.11 5.36
N TYR A 37 -10.45 8.01 4.64
CA TYR A 37 -10.40 9.43 4.97
C TYR A 37 -11.78 10.09 4.88
N HIS A 38 -12.54 9.83 3.82
CA HIS A 38 -13.92 10.35 3.68
C HIS A 38 -14.86 9.80 4.76
N LYS A 39 -14.60 8.58 5.21
CA LYS A 39 -15.35 7.88 6.25
C LYS A 39 -14.73 8.01 7.63
N ARG A 40 -13.72 8.88 7.80
CA ARG A 40 -12.97 9.04 9.05
C ARG A 40 -13.89 9.27 10.26
N PRO A 41 -14.91 10.15 10.19
CA PRO A 41 -15.83 10.34 11.32
C PRO A 41 -16.61 9.07 11.67
N GLN A 42 -16.86 8.17 10.72
CA GLN A 42 -17.61 6.93 10.99
C GLN A 42 -16.73 5.83 11.57
N PHE A 43 -15.43 5.82 11.24
CA PHE A 43 -14.50 4.77 11.65
C PHE A 43 -13.67 5.12 12.88
N PHE A 44 -13.47 6.40 13.14
CA PHE A 44 -12.50 6.88 14.13
C PHE A 44 -13.06 7.95 15.08
N ASP A 45 -14.37 8.27 15.01
CA ASP A 45 -15.01 9.01 16.10
C ASP A 45 -15.02 8.20 17.39
N ARG A 46 -15.26 8.93 18.48
CA ARG A 46 -15.40 8.41 19.84
C ARG A 46 -16.42 7.26 19.90
N ASP A 47 -15.99 6.14 20.45
CA ASP A 47 -16.84 4.99 20.75
C ASP A 47 -17.58 5.22 22.08
N PRO A 48 -18.91 5.33 22.08
CA PRO A 48 -19.69 5.53 23.31
C PRO A 48 -19.65 4.31 24.25
N ASN A 49 -19.20 3.13 23.78
CA ASN A 49 -19.09 1.93 24.60
C ASN A 49 -17.74 1.81 25.32
N VAL A 50 -16.83 2.77 25.16
CA VAL A 50 -15.51 2.77 25.78
C VAL A 50 -15.44 3.90 26.81
N ASP A 51 -15.48 3.53 28.09
CA ASP A 51 -15.54 4.48 29.22
C ASP A 51 -14.39 5.51 29.24
N ASN A 52 -13.23 5.14 28.71
CA ASN A 52 -12.02 5.98 28.74
C ASN A 52 -11.60 6.50 27.35
N ASP A 53 -12.55 6.62 26.42
CA ASP A 53 -12.29 7.16 25.08
C ASP A 53 -12.19 8.68 25.09
N VAL A 54 -11.07 9.16 25.64
CA VAL A 54 -10.70 10.58 25.70
C VAL A 54 -10.03 11.02 24.40
N LEU A 55 -9.95 12.33 24.16
CA LEU A 55 -9.39 12.93 22.94
C LEU A 55 -8.06 12.31 22.50
N VAL A 56 -7.16 12.09 23.46
CA VAL A 56 -5.84 11.49 23.22
C VAL A 56 -5.92 10.06 22.70
N VAL A 57 -6.87 9.25 23.17
CA VAL A 57 -6.91 7.82 22.87
C VAL A 57 -7.39 7.58 21.43
N TRP A 58 -8.47 8.23 21.00
CA TRP A 58 -8.94 8.07 19.62
C TRP A 58 -8.03 8.77 18.62
N HIS A 59 -7.41 9.91 18.97
CA HIS A 59 -6.42 10.57 18.10
C HIS A 59 -5.18 9.69 17.88
N ASN A 60 -4.63 9.08 18.94
CA ASN A 60 -3.48 8.18 18.81
C ASN A 60 -3.79 6.96 17.93
N ARG A 61 -5.02 6.43 18.00
CA ARG A 61 -5.44 5.31 17.14
C ARG A 61 -5.43 5.70 15.66
N GLU A 62 -5.93 6.89 15.35
CA GLU A 62 -5.86 7.41 13.98
C GLU A 62 -4.41 7.58 13.52
N GLU A 63 -3.56 8.16 14.37
CA GLU A 63 -2.14 8.36 14.05
C GLU A 63 -1.41 7.04 13.79
N GLU A 64 -1.64 6.01 14.63
CA GLU A 64 -1.05 4.69 14.44
C GLU A 64 -1.48 4.06 13.11
N ILE A 65 -2.76 4.15 12.78
CA ILE A 65 -3.30 3.61 11.53
C ILE A 65 -2.74 4.38 10.32
N ILE A 66 -2.70 5.72 10.39
CA ILE A 66 -2.12 6.56 9.35
C ILE A 66 -0.63 6.24 9.18
N LEU A 67 0.11 6.02 10.27
CA LEU A 67 1.53 5.69 10.24
C LEU A 67 1.79 4.35 9.56
N VAL A 68 1.05 3.30 9.91
CA VAL A 68 1.17 1.99 9.26
C VAL A 68 0.75 2.08 7.79
N TRP A 69 -0.35 2.79 7.50
CA TRP A 69 -0.85 2.96 6.14
C TRP A 69 0.14 3.70 5.24
N THR A 70 0.69 4.82 5.71
CA THR A 70 1.68 5.61 4.99
C THR A 70 2.98 4.84 4.82
N GLY A 71 3.44 4.12 5.83
CA GLY A 71 4.59 3.22 5.74
C GLY A 71 4.42 2.15 4.65
N MET A 72 3.29 1.44 4.64
CA MET A 72 2.98 0.46 3.58
C MET A 72 2.91 1.10 2.20
N THR A 73 2.29 2.27 2.09
CA THR A 73 2.18 3.01 0.83
C THR A 73 3.57 3.39 0.30
N LEU A 74 4.45 3.89 1.17
CA LEU A 74 5.82 4.24 0.80
C LEU A 74 6.62 3.04 0.30
N VAL A 75 6.50 1.89 0.97
CA VAL A 75 7.17 0.65 0.54
C VAL A 75 6.67 0.23 -0.85
N LEU A 76 5.37 0.25 -1.09
CA LEU A 76 4.81 -0.09 -2.41
C LEU A 76 5.24 0.89 -3.50
N LEU A 77 5.24 2.19 -3.22
CA LEU A 77 5.72 3.21 -4.15
C LEU A 77 7.20 3.04 -4.46
N PHE A 78 8.03 2.71 -3.46
CA PHE A 78 9.43 2.40 -3.66
C PHE A 78 9.61 1.19 -4.58
N ILE A 79 8.90 0.08 -4.32
CA ILE A 79 8.97 -1.10 -5.18
C ILE A 79 8.49 -0.78 -6.60
N LEU A 80 7.37 -0.07 -6.73
CA LEU A 80 6.83 0.33 -8.03
C LEU A 80 7.84 1.16 -8.83
N TYR A 81 8.49 2.13 -8.18
CA TYR A 81 9.57 2.91 -8.77
C TYR A 81 10.72 2.02 -9.24
N GLN A 82 11.19 1.10 -8.40
CA GLN A 82 12.27 0.17 -8.76
C GLN A 82 11.89 -0.69 -9.98
N VAL A 83 10.68 -1.25 -10.01
CA VAL A 83 10.20 -2.12 -11.09
C VAL A 83 9.97 -1.36 -12.40
N TRP A 84 9.56 -0.10 -12.35
CA TRP A 84 9.47 0.75 -13.53
C TRP A 84 10.84 1.24 -14.03
N SER A 85 11.79 1.45 -13.11
CA SER A 85 13.17 1.82 -13.47
C SER A 85 13.99 0.63 -14.00
N ALA A 86 13.59 -0.60 -13.68
CA ALA A 86 14.22 -1.81 -14.20
C ALA A 86 14.00 -1.91 -15.72
N GLY A 87 15.09 -1.85 -16.49
CA GLY A 87 15.08 -1.89 -17.96
C GLY A 87 15.12 -0.52 -18.66
N ALA A 88 15.23 0.58 -17.90
CA ALA A 88 15.56 1.92 -18.44
C ALA A 88 17.09 2.15 -18.57
N LYS A 89 17.88 1.08 -18.39
CA LYS A 89 19.33 0.99 -18.63
C LYS A 89 19.57 -0.12 -19.63
#